data_AF-A0A969STH1-F1
#
_entry.id   AF-A0A969STH1-F1
#
_cell.length_a   1.000
_cell.length_b   1.000
_cell.length_c   1.000
_cell.angle_alpha   90.00
_cell.angle_beta   90.00
_cell.angle_gamma   90.00
#
_symmetry.space_group_name_H-M   'P 1'
#
loop_
_entity.id
_entity.type
_entity.pdbx_description
1 polymer ?
#
loop_
_entity_poly.entity_id
_entity_poly.type
_entity_poly.pdbx_seq_one_letter_code
_entity_poly.pdbx_strand_id
1 'polypeptide(L)'
;MFSKAYKNSESHQVSMPSGQATRTSLVIRTGLFVALLDSTINPSLSSFTTTGILISGVVAIALRKHLEALFKVITKFSKRYKITSSALTVLGTFLLLDALSTPVQAQFFQNAETWMSGQFTGADEAIVLSFNVLRGLFILYLGISLVKVIQAARNDEDWQNLARTP
;
A
#
# COMPACT_ATOMS: atom_id res chain seq x y z
N MET A 1 -53.26 38.37 -12.24
CA MET A 1 -52.97 39.68 -11.62
C MET A 1 -52.48 39.37 -10.20
N PHE A 2 -51.20 39.24 -9.84
CA PHE A 2 -49.93 39.80 -10.29
C PHE A 2 -48.74 38.84 -9.99
N SER A 3 -47.73 38.88 -10.88
CA SER A 3 -46.26 38.76 -10.67
C SER A 3 -45.69 37.71 -9.69
N LYS A 4 -44.93 36.68 -10.11
CA LYS A 4 -43.58 36.69 -10.74
C LYS A 4 -42.53 37.44 -9.89
N ALA A 5 -41.74 36.72 -9.08
CA ALA A 5 -40.33 37.00 -8.73
C ALA A 5 -39.79 36.07 -7.61
N TYR A 6 -39.20 34.93 -7.97
CA TYR A 6 -38.00 34.48 -7.28
C TYR A 6 -37.05 33.86 -8.32
N LYS A 7 -36.37 34.77 -8.99
CA LYS A 7 -35.27 34.56 -9.92
C LYS A 7 -33.99 34.49 -9.08
N ASN A 8 -33.06 33.63 -9.49
CA ASN A 8 -31.63 33.63 -9.13
C ASN A 8 -31.20 33.19 -7.73
N SER A 9 -30.73 31.94 -7.66
CA SER A 9 -29.42 31.66 -7.08
C SER A 9 -28.74 30.57 -7.92
N GLU A 10 -28.09 31.01 -9.00
CA GLU A 10 -27.17 30.18 -9.78
C GLU A 10 -25.84 29.98 -9.03
N SER A 11 -25.23 28.82 -9.28
CA SER A 11 -23.79 28.53 -9.20
C SER A 11 -23.20 28.44 -7.78
N HIS A 12 -22.68 27.32 -7.32
CA HIS A 12 -21.51 26.68 -7.90
C HIS A 12 -21.62 25.15 -7.81
N GLN A 13 -22.16 24.52 -8.85
CA GLN A 13 -21.68 23.19 -9.18
C GLN A 13 -20.31 23.38 -9.82
N VAL A 14 -19.25 22.97 -9.11
CA VAL A 14 -17.91 22.83 -9.72
C VAL A 14 -18.00 21.65 -10.69
N SER A 15 -18.51 21.92 -11.88
CA SER A 15 -18.37 21.05 -13.03
C SER A 15 -16.90 21.03 -13.41
N MET A 16 -16.18 20.01 -12.94
CA MET A 16 -14.83 19.69 -13.39
C MET A 16 -14.85 19.60 -14.93
N PRO A 17 -14.08 20.43 -15.65
CA PRO A 17 -14.04 20.36 -17.10
C PRO A 17 -13.44 19.01 -17.51
N SER A 18 -14.25 18.19 -18.20
CA SER A 18 -13.88 16.89 -18.76
C SER A 18 -12.61 16.93 -19.65
N GLY A 19 -12.18 18.12 -20.09
CA GLY A 19 -10.94 18.34 -20.85
C GLY A 19 -9.65 18.34 -20.02
N GLN A 20 -9.68 18.55 -18.69
CA GLN A 20 -8.45 18.57 -17.88
C GLN A 20 -7.89 17.16 -17.59
N ALA A 21 -8.77 16.17 -17.40
CA ALA A 21 -8.36 14.77 -17.21
C ALA A 21 -7.71 14.18 -18.47
N THR A 22 -8.22 14.56 -19.65
CA THR A 22 -7.66 14.13 -20.94
C THR A 22 -6.33 14.81 -21.22
N ARG A 23 -6.21 16.11 -20.93
CA ARG A 23 -4.95 16.87 -21.07
C ARG A 23 -3.83 16.35 -20.18
N THR A 24 -4.12 16.04 -18.91
CA THR A 24 -3.11 15.48 -17.99
C THR A 24 -2.64 14.09 -18.43
N SER A 25 -3.54 13.24 -18.92
CA SER A 25 -3.17 11.91 -19.46
C SER A 25 -2.31 11.99 -20.72
N LEU A 26 -2.55 13.01 -21.57
CA LEU A 26 -1.80 13.21 -22.80
C LEU A 26 -0.38 13.71 -22.51
N VAL A 27 -0.23 14.68 -21.61
CA VAL A 27 1.07 15.22 -21.20
C VAL A 27 1.96 14.16 -20.55
N ILE A 28 1.38 13.28 -19.72
CA ILE A 28 2.12 12.17 -19.09
C ILE A 28 2.61 11.16 -20.13
N ARG A 29 1.76 10.82 -21.13
CA ARG A 29 2.13 9.88 -22.20
C ARG A 29 3.20 10.46 -23.12
N THR A 30 3.10 11.74 -23.47
CA THR A 30 4.12 12.42 -24.28
C THR A 30 5.44 12.56 -23.52
N GLY A 31 5.40 12.87 -22.21
CA GLY A 31 6.60 12.96 -21.38
C GLY A 31 7.34 11.63 -21.23
N LEU A 32 6.60 10.53 -21.05
CA LEU A 32 7.20 9.19 -20.98
C LEU A 32 7.83 8.76 -22.31
N PHE A 33 7.18 9.08 -23.43
CA PHE A 33 7.70 8.75 -24.77
C PHE A 33 9.00 9.49 -25.09
N VAL A 34 9.08 10.78 -24.76
CA VAL A 34 10.30 11.58 -24.94
C VAL A 34 11.46 11.06 -24.06
N ALA A 35 11.19 10.69 -22.81
CA ALA A 35 12.20 10.13 -21.91
C ALA A 35 12.75 8.77 -22.39
N LEU A 36 11.88 7.91 -22.95
CA LEU A 36 12.30 6.64 -23.55
C LEU A 36 13.15 6.85 -24.80
N LEU A 37 12.77 7.80 -25.67
CA LEU A 37 13.56 8.15 -26.84
C LEU A 37 14.94 8.70 -26.44
N ASP A 38 14.99 9.61 -25.46
CA ASP A 38 16.25 10.17 -24.95
C ASP A 38 17.17 9.07 -24.39
N SER A 39 16.62 8.13 -23.61
CA SER A 39 17.37 6.98 -23.09
C SER A 39 17.91 6.03 -24.16
N THR A 40 17.26 5.94 -25.33
CA THR A 40 17.71 5.08 -26.44
C THR A 40 18.73 5.77 -27.34
N ILE A 41 18.65 7.09 -27.51
CA ILE A 41 19.54 7.87 -28.37
C ILE A 41 20.84 8.21 -27.62
N ASN A 42 20.75 8.53 -26.32
CA ASN A 42 21.88 8.87 -25.47
C ASN A 42 21.82 8.05 -24.16
N PRO A 43 22.44 6.85 -24.11
CA PRO A 43 22.46 6.03 -22.91
C PRO A 43 23.38 6.66 -21.85
N SER A 44 22.83 7.57 -21.05
CA SER A 44 23.46 8.19 -19.89
C SER A 44 22.79 7.71 -18.61
N LEU A 45 23.54 7.64 -17.50
CA LEU A 45 22.99 7.27 -16.19
C LEU A 45 21.81 8.18 -15.79
N SER A 46 21.87 9.47 -16.16
CA SER A 46 20.80 10.46 -15.94
C SER A 46 19.51 10.17 -16.73
N SER A 47 19.61 9.66 -17.95
CA SER A 47 18.43 9.35 -18.78
C SER A 47 17.70 8.11 -18.25
N PHE A 48 18.43 7.11 -17.76
CA PHE A 48 17.85 5.92 -17.11
C PHE A 48 17.17 6.24 -15.78
N THR A 49 17.80 7.06 -14.92
CA THR A 49 17.22 7.44 -13.62
C THR A 49 15.95 8.26 -13.80
N THR A 50 15.96 9.22 -14.72
CA THR A 50 14.78 10.06 -15.02
C THR A 50 13.62 9.22 -15.57
N THR A 51 13.90 8.30 -16.48
CA THR A 51 12.89 7.39 -17.03
C THR A 51 12.32 6.46 -15.96
N GLY A 52 13.16 5.90 -15.08
CA GLY A 52 12.74 5.06 -13.96
C GLY A 52 11.82 5.80 -12.98
N ILE A 53 12.15 7.05 -12.63
CA ILE A 53 11.32 7.90 -11.75
C ILE A 53 9.95 8.17 -12.40
N LEU A 54 9.92 8.47 -13.70
CA LEU A 54 8.67 8.73 -14.41
C LEU A 54 7.78 7.49 -14.48
N ILE A 55 8.35 6.31 -14.76
CA ILE A 55 7.60 5.04 -14.78
C ILE A 55 7.03 4.75 -13.38
N SER A 56 7.85 4.89 -12.33
CA SER A 56 7.40 4.71 -10.94
C SER A 56 6.25 5.66 -10.58
N GLY A 57 6.34 6.93 -10.99
CA GLY A 57 5.28 7.92 -10.79
C GLY A 57 3.97 7.55 -11.48
N VAL A 58 4.03 7.07 -12.72
CA VAL A 58 2.84 6.61 -13.47
C VAL A 58 2.20 5.39 -12.81
N VAL A 59 3.02 4.42 -12.40
CA VAL A 59 2.57 3.22 -11.68
C VAL A 59 1.93 3.60 -10.34
N ALA A 60 2.51 4.53 -9.58
CA ALA A 60 1.93 5.00 -8.33
C ALA A 60 0.56 5.67 -8.51
N ILE A 61 0.38 6.47 -9.57
CA ILE A 61 -0.92 7.08 -9.89
C ILE A 61 -1.95 6.03 -10.33
N ALA A 62 -1.54 5.05 -11.13
CA ALA A 62 -2.41 3.94 -11.55
C ALA A 62 -2.86 3.10 -10.34
N LEU A 63 -1.93 2.79 -9.44
CA LEU A 63 -2.20 2.09 -8.19
C LEU A 63 -3.18 2.86 -7.31
N ARG A 64 -2.96 4.18 -7.12
CA ARG A 64 -3.90 5.05 -6.38
C ARG A 64 -5.31 5.01 -6.98
N LYS A 65 -5.45 5.09 -8.30
CA LYS A 65 -6.78 5.02 -8.95
C LYS A 65 -7.46 3.67 -8.72
N HIS A 66 -6.69 2.58 -8.75
CA HIS A 66 -7.23 1.26 -8.47
C HIS A 66 -7.68 1.13 -7.01
N LEU A 67 -6.88 1.63 -6.07
CA LEU A 67 -7.21 1.67 -4.64
C LEU A 67 -8.46 2.50 -4.36
N GLU A 68 -8.61 3.67 -4.98
CA GLU A 68 -9.81 4.50 -4.86
C GLU A 68 -11.07 3.81 -5.40
N ALA A 69 -10.95 3.06 -6.49
CA ALA A 69 -12.06 2.28 -7.03
C ALA A 69 -12.47 1.15 -6.08
N LEU A 70 -11.49 0.42 -5.53
CA LEU A 70 -11.72 -0.62 -4.53
C LEU A 70 -12.35 -0.03 -3.26
N PHE A 71 -11.85 1.10 -2.77
CA PHE A 71 -12.40 1.77 -1.58
C PHE A 71 -13.84 2.23 -1.80
N LYS A 72 -14.19 2.71 -2.99
CA LYS A 72 -15.58 3.04 -3.36
C LYS A 72 -16.49 1.82 -3.40
N VAL A 73 -15.99 0.68 -3.91
CA VAL A 73 -16.74 -0.59 -3.89
C VAL A 73 -16.96 -1.05 -2.45
N ILE A 74 -15.92 -1.01 -1.64
CA ILE A 74 -15.94 -1.42 -0.23
C ILE A 74 -16.86 -0.52 0.60
N THR A 75 -16.81 0.79 0.43
CA THR A 75 -17.69 1.74 1.14
C THR A 75 -19.15 1.63 0.69
N LYS A 76 -19.39 1.37 -0.61
CA LYS A 76 -20.73 1.07 -1.13
C LYS A 76 -21.27 -0.25 -0.57
N PHE A 77 -20.41 -1.25 -0.43
CA PHE A 77 -20.71 -2.53 0.19
C PHE A 77 -21.01 -2.37 1.69
N SER A 78 -20.19 -1.63 2.43
CA SER A 78 -20.38 -1.29 3.85
C SER A 78 -21.70 -0.56 4.09
N LYS A 79 -22.06 0.44 3.27
CA LYS A 79 -23.37 1.12 3.35
C LYS A 79 -24.55 0.18 3.12
N ARG A 80 -24.41 -0.81 2.24
CA ARG A 80 -25.47 -1.78 1.93
C ARG A 80 -25.71 -2.77 3.07
N TYR A 81 -24.66 -3.13 3.80
CA TYR A 81 -24.71 -4.11 4.88
C TYR A 81 -24.71 -3.51 6.29
N LYS A 82 -24.80 -2.17 6.44
CA LYS A 82 -24.73 -1.44 7.73
C LYS A 82 -23.56 -1.90 8.61
N ILE A 83 -22.44 -2.24 7.99
CA ILE A 83 -21.25 -2.73 8.69
C ILE A 83 -20.60 -1.53 9.38
N THR A 84 -20.48 -1.58 10.71
CA THR A 84 -19.80 -0.57 11.54
C THR A 84 -18.36 -0.36 11.08
N SER A 85 -17.86 0.88 11.15
CA SER A 85 -16.49 1.24 10.69
C SER A 85 -15.40 0.34 11.29
N SER A 86 -15.62 -0.18 12.50
CA SER A 86 -14.73 -1.12 13.20
C SER A 86 -14.65 -2.51 12.55
N ALA A 87 -15.75 -3.02 11.97
CA ALA A 87 -15.71 -4.30 11.29
C ALA A 87 -14.97 -4.21 9.95
N LEU A 88 -14.95 -3.03 9.33
CA LEU A 88 -14.17 -2.80 8.12
C LEU A 88 -12.66 -2.72 8.41
N THR A 89 -12.26 -2.10 9.52
CA THR A 89 -10.85 -2.09 9.93
C THR A 89 -10.36 -3.49 10.29
N VAL A 90 -11.15 -4.28 11.03
CA VAL A 90 -10.81 -5.67 11.34
C VAL A 90 -10.67 -6.50 10.06
N LEU A 91 -11.63 -6.42 9.13
CA LEU A 91 -11.57 -7.14 7.86
C LEU A 91 -10.37 -6.69 7.01
N GLY A 92 -10.08 -5.39 6.99
CA GLY A 92 -8.93 -4.80 6.31
C GLY A 92 -7.60 -5.27 6.89
N THR A 93 -7.49 -5.33 8.22
CA THR A 93 -6.32 -5.89 8.91
C THR A 93 -6.16 -7.37 8.59
N PHE A 94 -7.24 -8.16 8.58
CA PHE A 94 -7.18 -9.57 8.19
C PHE A 94 -6.74 -9.75 6.74
N LEU A 95 -7.26 -8.96 5.80
CA LEU A 95 -6.84 -8.99 4.39
C LEU A 95 -5.40 -8.55 4.19
N LEU A 96 -4.95 -7.52 4.91
CA LEU A 96 -3.56 -7.08 4.86
C LEU A 96 -2.64 -8.10 5.50
N LEU A 97 -3.06 -8.73 6.60
CA LEU A 97 -2.32 -9.81 7.24
C LEU A 97 -2.23 -11.01 6.30
N ASP A 98 -3.31 -11.37 5.61
CA ASP A 98 -3.33 -12.44 4.61
C ASP A 98 -2.40 -12.12 3.42
N ALA A 99 -2.51 -10.91 2.87
CA ALA A 99 -1.63 -10.44 1.79
C ALA A 99 -0.15 -10.36 2.19
N LEU A 100 0.15 -9.89 3.41
CA LEU A 100 1.52 -9.83 3.96
C LEU A 100 2.01 -11.19 4.49
N SER A 101 1.11 -12.13 4.75
CA SER A 101 1.45 -13.52 5.10
C SER A 101 1.82 -14.35 3.89
N THR A 102 1.66 -13.81 2.67
CA THR A 102 2.22 -14.45 1.48
C THR A 102 3.72 -14.70 1.72
N PRO A 103 4.20 -15.94 1.50
CA PRO A 103 5.45 -16.42 2.07
C PRO A 103 6.65 -15.90 1.28
N VAL A 104 6.90 -14.58 1.31
CA VAL A 104 8.11 -13.95 0.77
C VAL A 104 9.21 -13.90 1.83
N GLN A 105 8.88 -13.59 3.09
CA GLN A 105 9.88 -13.48 4.17
C GLN A 105 10.26 -14.84 4.79
N ALA A 106 9.40 -15.85 4.74
CA ALA A 106 9.74 -17.19 5.25
C ALA A 106 10.80 -17.90 4.38
N GLN A 107 10.94 -17.50 3.12
CA GLN A 107 11.93 -18.07 2.19
C GLN A 107 13.34 -17.47 2.36
N PHE A 108 13.51 -16.36 3.09
CA PHE A 108 14.83 -15.74 3.28
C PHE A 108 15.82 -16.72 3.94
N PHE A 109 15.43 -17.33 5.07
CA PHE A 109 16.29 -18.28 5.77
C PHE A 109 16.53 -19.55 4.94
N GLN A 110 15.53 -20.01 4.18
CA GLN A 110 15.69 -21.19 3.32
C GLN A 110 16.66 -20.94 2.16
N ASN A 111 16.56 -19.77 1.53
CA ASN A 111 17.44 -19.37 0.43
C ASN A 111 18.88 -19.16 0.93
N ALA A 112 19.04 -18.55 2.11
CA ALA A 112 20.34 -18.37 2.74
C ALA A 112 20.98 -19.69 3.17
N GLU A 113 20.19 -20.65 3.70
CA GLU A 113 20.66 -21.99 4.04
C GLU A 113 21.13 -22.73 2.78
N THR A 114 20.35 -22.66 1.70
CA THR A 114 20.69 -23.25 0.40
C THR A 114 21.98 -22.65 -0.17
N TRP A 115 22.13 -21.33 -0.11
CA TRP A 115 23.34 -20.65 -0.54
C TRP A 115 24.56 -21.08 0.29
N MET A 116 24.43 -21.11 1.62
CA MET A 116 25.53 -21.45 2.53
C MET A 116 25.97 -22.91 2.38
N SER A 117 25.02 -23.83 2.23
CA SER A 117 25.30 -25.25 1.98
C SER A 117 26.03 -25.44 0.65
N GLY A 118 25.75 -24.60 -0.35
CA GLY A 118 26.48 -24.57 -1.62
C GLY A 118 27.91 -24.00 -1.52
N GLN A 119 28.23 -23.21 -0.49
CA GLN A 119 29.57 -22.64 -0.29
C GLN A 119 30.46 -23.53 0.59
N PHE A 120 29.89 -24.21 1.58
CA PHE A 120 30.63 -25.01 2.55
C PHE A 120 30.27 -26.49 2.41
N THR A 121 31.06 -27.22 1.62
CA THR A 121 30.89 -28.66 1.47
C THR A 121 31.39 -29.41 2.71
N GLY A 122 30.56 -30.27 3.30
CA GLY A 122 30.89 -31.07 4.50
C GLY A 122 30.48 -30.46 5.84
N ALA A 123 29.77 -29.33 5.84
CA ALA A 123 29.25 -28.67 7.06
C ALA A 123 27.71 -28.72 7.17
N ASP A 124 27.04 -29.58 6.40
CA ASP A 124 25.58 -29.60 6.26
C ASP A 124 24.85 -29.69 7.60
N GLU A 125 25.31 -30.57 8.50
CA GLU A 125 24.67 -30.76 9.80
C GLU A 125 24.75 -29.50 10.69
N ALA A 126 25.89 -28.82 10.69
CA ALA A 126 26.09 -27.59 11.44
C ALA A 126 25.31 -26.41 10.84
N ILE A 127 25.22 -26.34 9.51
CA ILE A 127 24.45 -25.31 8.79
C ILE A 127 22.97 -25.47 9.10
N VAL A 128 22.40 -26.66 8.89
CA VAL A 128 20.99 -26.95 9.16
C VAL A 128 20.64 -26.66 10.61
N LEU A 129 21.48 -27.09 11.57
CA LEU A 129 21.26 -26.81 12.99
C LEU A 129 21.23 -25.31 13.29
N SER A 130 22.19 -24.55 12.75
CA SER A 130 22.28 -23.10 12.95
C SER A 130 21.06 -22.37 12.39
N PHE A 131 20.60 -22.76 11.20
CA PHE A 131 19.41 -22.16 10.58
C PHE A 131 18.12 -22.52 11.32
N ASN A 132 18.01 -23.73 11.87
CA ASN A 132 16.86 -24.12 12.69
C ASN A 132 16.81 -23.34 14.01
N VAL A 133 17.95 -23.14 14.66
CA VAL A 133 18.04 -22.28 15.86
C VAL A 133 17.67 -20.83 15.51
N LEU A 134 18.19 -20.31 14.39
CA LEU A 134 17.91 -18.95 13.95
C LEU A 134 16.43 -18.72 13.61
N ARG A 135 15.79 -19.68 12.92
CA ARG A 135 14.34 -19.68 12.68
C ARG A 135 13.55 -19.70 14.00
N GLY A 136 13.98 -20.52 14.97
CA GLY A 136 13.37 -20.58 16.30
C GLY A 136 13.45 -19.24 17.05
N LEU A 137 14.63 -18.62 17.07
CA LEU A 137 14.82 -17.29 17.68
C LEU A 137 14.03 -16.20 16.96
N PHE A 138 13.93 -16.29 15.64
CA PHE A 138 13.13 -15.35 14.85
C PHE A 138 11.64 -15.45 15.19
N ILE A 139 11.09 -16.66 15.30
CA ILE A 139 9.69 -16.87 15.71
C ILE A 139 9.47 -16.34 17.13
N LEU A 140 10.41 -16.58 18.06
CA LEU A 140 10.34 -16.05 19.41
C LEU A 140 10.32 -14.51 19.41
N TYR A 141 11.20 -13.89 18.63
CA TYR A 141 11.24 -12.43 18.47
C TYR A 141 9.94 -11.87 17.90
N LEU A 142 9.36 -12.51 16.88
CA LEU A 142 8.06 -12.14 16.34
C LEU A 142 6.95 -12.28 17.39
N GLY A 143 6.95 -13.36 18.17
CA GLY A 143 5.99 -13.58 19.25
C GLY A 143 6.03 -12.47 20.30
N ILE A 144 7.24 -12.09 20.76
CA ILE A 144 7.41 -10.98 21.72
C ILE A 144 6.98 -9.65 21.10
N SER A 145 7.36 -9.40 19.85
CA SER A 145 7.01 -8.16 19.14
C SER A 145 5.49 -8.02 18.98
N LEU A 146 4.80 -9.11 18.67
CA LEU A 146 3.34 -9.13 18.56
C LEU A 146 2.66 -8.78 19.89
N VAL A 147 3.12 -9.36 20.99
CA VAL A 147 2.61 -9.06 22.33
C VAL A 147 2.73 -7.56 22.63
N LYS A 148 3.88 -6.93 22.30
CA LYS A 148 4.09 -5.49 22.51
C LYS A 148 3.10 -4.64 21.69
N VAL A 149 2.82 -5.01 20.45
CA VAL A 149 1.85 -4.30 19.60
C VAL A 149 0.43 -4.42 20.15
N ILE A 150 0.03 -5.62 20.61
CA ILE A 150 -1.29 -5.84 21.22
C ILE A 150 -1.43 -5.02 22.51
N GLN A 151 -0.40 -5.01 23.37
CA GLN A 151 -0.40 -4.21 24.59
C GLN A 151 -0.50 -2.70 24.28
N ALA A 152 0.24 -2.22 23.27
CA ALA A 152 0.15 -0.83 22.83
C ALA A 152 -1.25 -0.46 22.33
N ALA A 153 -1.92 -1.36 21.60
CA ALA A 153 -3.29 -1.15 21.13
C ALA A 153 -4.30 -1.05 22.30
N ARG A 154 -4.14 -1.84 23.35
CA ARG A 154 -5.03 -1.81 24.53
C ARG A 154 -4.86 -0.51 25.34
N ASN A 155 -3.63 -0.07 25.56
CA ASN A 155 -3.37 1.18 26.29
C ASN A 155 -3.89 2.41 25.54
N ASP A 156 -4.05 2.31 24.21
CA ASP A 156 -4.68 3.37 23.40
C ASP A 156 -6.21 3.40 23.57
N GLU A 157 -6.85 2.43 24.21
CA GLU A 157 -8.28 2.50 24.56
C GLU A 157 -8.50 3.20 25.92
N ASP A 158 -7.49 3.18 26.81
CA ASP A 158 -7.59 3.73 28.16
C ASP A 158 -7.62 5.27 28.20
N TRP A 159 -7.06 5.97 27.20
CA TRP A 159 -7.17 7.44 27.12
C TRP A 159 -8.60 7.93 26.85
N GLN A 160 -9.45 7.08 26.26
CA GLN A 160 -10.88 7.40 26.07
C GLN A 160 -11.66 7.35 27.40
N ASN A 161 -11.20 6.55 28.36
CA ASN A 161 -11.78 6.48 29.70
C ASN A 161 -11.30 7.63 30.60
N LEU A 162 -10.05 8.08 30.45
CA LEU A 162 -9.53 9.28 31.13
C LEU A 162 -10.16 10.59 30.63
N ALA A 163 -10.68 10.63 29.41
CA ALA A 163 -11.44 11.77 28.89
C ALA A 163 -12.92 11.78 29.33
N ARG A 164 -13.39 10.74 30.02
CA ARG A 164 -14.76 10.59 30.54
C ARG A 164 -14.91 10.90 32.02
N THR A 165 -13.82 11.21 32.72
CA THR A 165 -13.91 11.83 34.05
C THR A 165 -14.30 13.31 33.90
N PRO A 166 -15.33 13.79 34.62
CA PRO A 166 -15.76 15.19 34.60
C PRO A 166 -14.72 16.15 35.15
#